data_AF-A0A961H814-F1
#
_entry.id   AF-A0A961H814-F1
#
_cell.length_a   1.000
_cell.length_b   1.000
_cell.length_c   1.000
_cell.angle_alpha   90.00
_cell.angle_beta   90.00
_cell.angle_gamma   90.00
#
_symmetry.space_group_name_H-M   'P 1'
#
loop_
_entity.id
_entity.type
_entity.pdbx_description
1 polymer ?
#
loop_
_entity_poly.entity_id
_entity_poly.type
_entity_poly.pdbx_seq_one_letter_code
_entity_poly.pdbx_strand_id
1 'polypeptide(L)' 'FTSAKMQQLNMLPQGQAERWSRSENMVETMEMYFGSCTNHGECQEACPKEISIDFIAMMNRDYLKAKLANRRRGGQKKSG' A
#
# COMPACT_ATOMS: atom_id res chain seq x y z
N PHE A 1 3.04 -3.43 -10.12
CA PHE A 1 1.59 -3.59 -10.34
C PHE A 1 0.76 -3.33 -9.08
N THR A 2 0.99 -4.03 -7.96
CA THR A 2 0.23 -3.86 -6.70
C THR A 2 0.21 -2.42 -6.22
N SER A 3 1.37 -1.76 -6.18
CA SER A 3 1.51 -0.35 -5.77
C SER A 3 0.62 0.60 -6.59
N ALA A 4 0.63 0.47 -7.92
CA ALA A 4 -0.19 1.28 -8.81
C ALA A 4 -1.70 1.02 -8.61
N LYS A 5 -2.10 -0.25 -8.47
CA LYS A 5 -3.51 -0.61 -8.22
C LYS A 5 -4.00 -0.10 -6.86
N MET A 6 -3.16 -0.24 -5.84
CA MET A 6 -3.45 0.25 -4.50
C MET A 6 -3.64 1.77 -4.53
N GLN A 7 -2.76 2.50 -5.22
CA GLN A 7 -2.90 3.95 -5.35
C GLN A 7 -4.11 4.38 -6.16
N GLN A 8 -4.43 3.69 -7.26
CA GLN A 8 -5.68 3.94 -7.99
C GLN A 8 -6.88 3.93 -7.04
N LEU A 9 -6.99 2.89 -6.21
CA LEU A 9 -8.11 2.75 -5.26
C LEU A 9 -8.01 3.74 -4.09
N ASN A 10 -6.80 4.06 -3.62
CA ASN A 10 -6.58 4.99 -2.51
C ASN A 10 -6.81 6.46 -2.90
N MET A 11 -6.83 6.78 -4.19
CA MET A 11 -7.15 8.14 -4.68
C MET A 11 -8.64 8.36 -4.89
N LEU A 12 -9.45 7.29 -4.96
CA LEU A 12 -10.90 7.43 -5.10
C LEU A 12 -11.54 7.91 -3.78
N PRO A 13 -12.47 8.88 -3.83
CA PRO A 13 -13.23 9.32 -2.65
C PRO A 13 -13.94 8.16 -1.92
N GLN A 14 -14.54 7.25 -2.69
CA GLN A 14 -15.28 6.08 -2.24
C GLN A 14 -14.35 5.08 -1.52
N GLY A 15 -13.06 5.08 -1.90
CA GLY A 15 -12.05 4.20 -1.33
C GLY A 15 -11.46 4.71 -0.01
N GLN A 16 -11.80 5.91 0.47
CA GLN A 16 -11.15 6.47 1.67
C GLN A 16 -11.49 5.69 2.96
N ALA A 17 -12.73 5.20 3.10
CA ALA A 17 -13.15 4.48 4.31
C ALA A 17 -12.28 3.23 4.59
N GLU A 18 -11.87 2.54 3.52
CA GLU A 18 -11.06 1.33 3.55
C GLU A 18 -9.57 1.56 3.28
N ARG A 19 -9.14 2.81 3.06
CA ARG A 19 -7.77 3.10 2.60
C ARG A 19 -6.70 2.42 3.44
N TRP A 20 -6.81 2.51 4.77
CA TRP A 20 -5.79 1.99 5.68
C TRP A 20 -5.85 0.47 5.82
N SER A 21 -7.03 -0.13 5.95
CA SER A 21 -7.15 -1.59 5.99
C SER A 21 -6.71 -2.22 4.67
N ARG A 22 -7.09 -1.63 3.54
CA ARG A 22 -6.64 -2.05 2.20
C ARG A 22 -5.13 -1.97 2.06
N SER A 23 -4.53 -0.84 2.45
CA SER A 23 -3.09 -0.64 2.27
C SER A 23 -2.29 -1.65 3.10
N GLU A 24 -2.72 -1.95 4.33
CA GLU A 24 -2.10 -2.99 5.15
C GLU A 24 -2.27 -4.38 4.51
N ASN A 25 -3.52 -4.76 4.21
CA ASN A 25 -3.84 -6.09 3.67
C ASN A 25 -3.16 -6.39 2.32
N MET A 26 -3.17 -5.42 1.40
CA MET A 26 -2.59 -5.60 0.07
C MET A 26 -1.05 -5.71 0.14
N VAL A 27 -0.39 -4.94 1.00
CA VAL A 27 1.07 -5.00 1.17
C VAL A 27 1.47 -6.30 1.86
N GLU A 28 0.76 -6.71 2.91
CA GLU A 28 1.06 -7.97 3.61
C GLU A 28 0.84 -9.19 2.71
N THR A 29 -0.20 -9.17 1.88
CA THR A 29 -0.42 -10.21 0.85
C THR A 29 0.71 -10.19 -0.20
N MET A 30 1.10 -9.01 -0.69
CA MET A 30 2.19 -8.88 -1.65
C MET A 30 3.50 -9.44 -1.08
N GLU A 31 3.83 -9.10 0.16
CA GLU A 31 5.05 -9.58 0.81
C GLU A 31 5.06 -11.11 0.97
N MET A 32 3.91 -11.71 1.31
CA MET A 32 3.79 -13.15 1.51
C MET A 32 4.04 -13.97 0.23
N TYR A 33 3.64 -13.46 -0.93
CA TYR A 33 3.67 -14.21 -2.19
C TYR A 33 4.73 -13.74 -3.19
N PHE A 34 5.09 -12.45 -3.17
CA PHE A 34 5.95 -11.83 -4.18
C PHE A 34 7.20 -11.16 -3.58
N GLY A 35 7.14 -10.74 -2.32
CA GLY A 35 8.18 -9.93 -1.68
C GLY A 35 8.20 -8.48 -2.15
N SER A 36 9.15 -7.70 -1.62
CA SER A 36 9.32 -6.28 -1.91
C SER A 36 10.33 -6.03 -3.04
N CYS A 37 10.03 -5.06 -3.93
CA CYS A 37 11.04 -4.53 -4.89
C CYS A 37 12.04 -3.67 -4.13
N THR A 38 13.35 -3.84 -4.39
CA THR A 38 14.39 -2.95 -3.87
C THR A 38 14.50 -1.68 -4.71
N ASN A 39 14.99 -0.58 -4.13
CA ASN A 39 15.02 0.75 -4.76
C ASN A 39 15.99 0.89 -5.95
N HIS A 40 16.49 -0.20 -6.54
CA HIS A 40 17.41 -0.17 -7.68
C HIS A 40 16.71 0.16 -9.01
N GLY A 41 15.39 0.37 -9.03
CA GLY A 41 14.67 0.87 -10.21
C GLY A 41 14.45 -0.15 -11.33
N GLU A 42 15.09 -1.32 -11.27
CA GLU A 42 14.98 -2.39 -12.28
C GLU A 42 13.53 -2.83 -12.53
N CYS A 43 12.68 -2.79 -11.48
CA CYS A 43 11.27 -3.15 -11.61
C CYS A 43 10.44 -2.17 -12.47
N GLN A 44 10.90 -0.93 -12.67
CA GLN A 44 10.28 0.02 -13.60
C GLN A 44 10.68 -0.27 -15.04
N GLU A 45 11.96 -0.51 -15.31
CA GLU A 45 12.47 -0.80 -16.65
C GLU A 45 11.94 -2.12 -17.21
N ALA A 46 11.83 -3.14 -16.36
CA ALA A 46 11.26 -4.43 -16.74
C ALA A 46 9.73 -4.40 -16.91
N CYS A 47 9.04 -3.34 -16.49
CA CYS A 47 7.59 -3.29 -16.51
C CYS A 47 7.06 -2.94 -17.91
N PRO A 48 6.32 -3.84 -18.59
CA PRO A 48 5.76 -3.56 -19.93
C PRO A 48 4.64 -2.50 -19.91
N LYS A 49 4.26 -2.01 -18.72
CA LYS A 49 3.25 -0.97 -18.50
C LYS A 49 3.86 0.32 -17.96
N GLU A 50 5.19 0.41 -17.91
CA GLU A 50 5.93 1.62 -17.55
C GLU A 50 5.45 2.24 -16.22
N ILE A 51 5.16 1.38 -15.25
CA ILE A 51 4.70 1.84 -13.94
C ILE A 51 5.86 2.53 -13.23
N SER A 52 5.72 3.83 -12.97
CA SER A 52 6.71 4.61 -12.23
C SER A 52 6.97 4.02 -10.84
N ILE A 53 8.24 4.03 -10.43
CA ILE A 53 8.68 3.69 -9.07
C ILE A 53 8.05 4.59 -8.00
N ASP A 54 7.52 5.77 -8.36
CA ASP A 54 6.79 6.66 -7.46
C ASP A 54 5.60 5.98 -6.79
N PHE A 55 4.96 5.02 -7.47
CA PHE A 55 3.88 4.24 -6.87
C PHE A 55 4.37 3.39 -5.70
N ILE A 56 5.60 2.87 -5.76
CA ILE A 56 6.22 2.13 -4.67
C ILE A 56 6.50 3.08 -3.49
N ALA A 57 7.03 4.27 -3.76
CA ALA A 57 7.24 5.29 -2.72
C ALA A 57 5.93 5.71 -2.04
N MET A 58 4.86 5.92 -2.82
CA MET A 58 3.52 6.21 -2.28
C MET A 58 2.97 5.04 -1.47
N MET A 59 3.11 3.81 -1.97
CA MET A 59 2.67 2.60 -1.27
C MET A 59 3.34 2.45 0.09
N ASN A 60 4.66 2.63 0.16
CA ASN A 60 5.41 2.55 1.41
C ASN A 60 4.95 3.60 2.43
N ARG A 61 4.67 4.84 1.98
CA ARG A 61 4.12 5.89 2.84
C ARG A 61 2.73 5.54 3.36
N ASP A 62 1.85 5.03 2.51
CA ASP A 62 0.50 4.64 2.89
C ASP A 62 0.50 3.42 3.83
N TYR A 63 1.40 2.47 3.64
CA TYR A 63 1.59 1.32 4.54
C TYR A 63 2.01 1.77 5.95
N LEU A 64 3.01 2.65 6.07
CA LEU A 64 3.44 3.21 7.36
C LEU A 64 2.30 3.94 8.08
N LYS A 65 1.53 4.75 7.34
CA LYS A 65 0.34 5.44 7.87
C LYS A 65 -0.73 4.45 8.29
N ALA A 66 -0.94 3.38 7.52
CA ALA A 66 -1.90 2.33 7.82
C ALA A 66 -1.57 1.60 9.12
N LYS A 67 -0.30 1.19 9.34
CA LYS A 67 0.12 0.55 10.61
C LYS A 67 -0.18 1.44 11.82
N LEU A 68 0.04 2.75 11.71
CA LEU A 68 -0.28 3.71 12.78
C LEU A 68 -1.80 3.89 12.97
N ALA A 69 -2.55 4.09 11.88
CA ALA A 69 -3.99 4.34 11.92
C ALA A 69 -4.78 3.11 12.41
N ASN A 70 -4.43 1.92 11.94
CA ASN A 70 -5.08 0.68 12.32
C ASN A 70 -4.74 0.28 13.76
N ARG A 71 -3.50 0.54 14.23
CA ARG A 71 -3.15 0.40 15.66
C ARG A 71 -4.01 1.30 16.55
N ARG A 72 -4.23 2.57 16.17
CA ARG A 72 -5.10 3.50 16.91
C ARG A 72 -6.55 3.02 16.95
N ARG A 73 -7.09 2.56 15.81
CA ARG A 73 -8.44 1.98 15.73
C ARG A 73 -8.59 0.71 16.58
N GLY A 74 -7.58 -0.17 16.57
CA GLY A 74 -7.55 -1.36 17.41
C GLY A 74 -7.48 -1.05 18.91
N GLY A 75 -6.77 0.02 19.29
CA GLY A 75 -6.73 0.52 20.67
C GLY A 75 -8.06 1.12 21.14
N GLN A 76 -8.73 1.91 20.30
CA GLN A 76 -10.07 2.44 20.58
C GLN A 76 -11.10 1.33 20.79
N LYS A 77 -11.06 0.27 19.96
CA LYS A 77 -11.99 -0.87 20.06
C LYS A 77 -11.81 -1.71 21.33
N LYS A 78 -10.66 -1.59 22.02
CA LYS A 78 -10.37 -2.29 23.29
C LYS A 78 -10.73 -1.47 24.54
N SER A 79 -11.09 -0.20 24.38
CA SER A 79 -11.30 0.75 25.49
C SER A 79 -12.76 1.13 25.69
N GLY A 80 -13.69 0.55 24.94
CA GLY A 80 -15.14 0.69 25.09
C GLY A 80 -15.78 -0.68 25.21
#